data_AF-A0A822BID7-F1
#
_entry.id   AF-A0A822BID7-F1
#
_cell.length_a   1.000
_cell.length_b   1.000
_cell.length_c   1.000
_cell.angle_alpha   90.00
_cell.angle_beta   90.00
_cell.angle_gamma   90.00
#
_symmetry.space_group_name_H-M   'P 1'
#
loop_
_entity.id
_entity.type
_entity.pdbx_description
1 polymer ?
#
loop_
_entity_poly.entity_id
_entity_poly.type
_entity_poly.pdbx_seq_one_letter_code
_entity_poly.pdbx_strand_id
1 'polypeptide(L)'
;MEKMPNRQLGKNGPQVSAIGFGAMGLSAFYGTPASDEERFKVLDRTIELGCTFIDTADVYGDNEELIGKYFKTYPERRKKVRIILNYKINKRDN
;
A
#
# COMPACT_ATOMS: atom_id res chain seq x y z
N MET A 1 -21.11 7.54 -4.51
CA MET A 1 -20.23 7.23 -3.36
C MET A 1 -19.54 8.52 -2.95
N GLU A 2 -19.65 8.88 -1.68
CA GLU A 2 -18.95 10.04 -1.12
C GLU A 2 -17.45 9.77 -1.16
N LYS A 3 -16.68 10.74 -1.67
CA LYS A 3 -15.23 10.60 -1.84
C LYS A 3 -14.60 10.63 -0.45
N MET A 4 -13.71 9.68 -0.15
CA MET A 4 -13.02 9.65 1.15
C MET A 4 -12.39 11.01 1.47
N PRO A 5 -12.58 11.52 2.70
CA PRO A 5 -12.02 12.81 3.08
C PRO A 5 -10.49 12.73 3.08
N ASN A 6 -9.82 13.77 2.60
CA ASN A 6 -8.37 13.87 2.66
C ASN A 6 -7.91 14.54 3.95
N ARG A 7 -6.68 14.22 4.37
CA ARG A 7 -5.98 14.79 5.52
C ARG A 7 -4.54 15.08 5.13
N GLN A 8 -3.97 16.13 5.73
CA GLN A 8 -2.56 16.45 5.58
C GLN A 8 -1.74 15.58 6.52
N LEU A 9 -0.75 14.86 5.99
CA LEU A 9 0.13 14.01 6.79
C LEU A 9 1.25 14.85 7.43
N GLY A 10 1.03 15.34 8.66
CA GLY A 10 1.97 16.23 9.34
C GLY A 10 1.96 17.66 8.79
N LYS A 11 2.75 18.57 9.40
CA LYS A 11 2.66 20.02 9.17
C LYS A 11 2.89 20.44 7.70
N ASN A 12 3.78 19.73 7.00
CA ASN A 12 4.18 20.04 5.62
C ASN A 12 4.09 18.82 4.69
N GLY A 13 3.39 17.76 5.08
CA GLY A 13 3.34 16.55 4.27
C GLY A 13 2.22 16.55 3.22
N PRO A 14 2.14 15.45 2.44
CA PRO A 14 1.18 15.34 1.35
C PRO A 14 -0.26 15.23 1.87
N GLN A 15 -1.22 15.55 1.00
CA GLN A 15 -2.61 15.19 1.18
C GLN A 15 -2.81 13.71 0.87
N VAL A 16 -3.39 12.98 1.80
CA VAL A 16 -3.68 11.54 1.72
C VAL A 16 -5.12 11.28 2.14
N SER A 17 -5.67 10.12 1.78
CA SER A 17 -6.97 9.69 2.30
C SER A 17 -6.92 9.55 3.83
N ALA A 18 -8.00 9.93 4.50
CA ALA A 18 -8.11 9.82 5.97
C ALA A 18 -7.97 8.38 6.47
N ILE A 19 -8.29 7.40 5.62
CA ILE A 19 -8.09 5.97 5.86
C ILE A 19 -6.96 5.51 4.95
N GLY A 20 -6.01 4.76 5.52
CA GLY A 20 -4.95 4.07 4.78
C GLY A 20 -5.25 2.58 4.63
N PHE A 21 -4.66 1.97 3.60
CA PHE A 21 -4.72 0.53 3.36
C PHE A 21 -3.41 -0.14 3.79
N GLY A 22 -3.48 -1.02 4.77
CA GLY A 22 -2.35 -1.87 5.16
C GLY A 22 -2.23 -3.06 4.22
N ALA A 23 -1.16 -3.09 3.43
CA ALA A 23 -0.94 -4.12 2.41
C ALA A 23 -0.39 -5.45 2.98
N MET A 24 -0.14 -5.53 4.29
CA MET A 24 0.33 -6.72 5.00
C MET A 24 -0.42 -7.99 4.58
N GLY A 25 -1.75 -7.94 4.49
CA GLY A 25 -2.57 -9.10 4.16
C GLY A 25 -2.51 -9.60 2.72
N LEU A 26 -1.86 -8.86 1.82
CA LEU A 26 -1.62 -9.33 0.45
C LEU A 26 -0.49 -10.37 0.38
N SER A 27 0.38 -10.41 1.40
CA SER A 27 1.63 -11.16 1.30
C SER A 27 1.98 -11.95 2.55
N ALA A 28 1.45 -11.55 3.71
CA ALA A 28 1.81 -12.14 4.99
C ALA A 28 0.61 -12.25 5.94
N PHE A 29 0.78 -13.08 6.97
CA PHE A 29 -0.06 -13.21 8.17
C PHE A 29 -1.50 -13.76 8.01
N TYR A 30 -2.06 -13.84 6.80
CA TYR A 30 -3.43 -14.36 6.58
C TYR A 30 -3.49 -15.72 5.85
N GLY A 31 -2.36 -16.45 5.80
CA GLY A 31 -2.26 -17.76 5.16
C GLY A 31 -1.46 -17.72 3.86
N THR A 32 -1.68 -18.70 2.98
CA THR A 32 -1.01 -18.75 1.68
C THR A 32 -1.41 -17.55 0.83
N PRO A 33 -0.45 -16.76 0.31
CA PRO A 33 -0.76 -15.63 -0.56
C PRO A 33 -1.60 -16.08 -1.77
N ALA A 34 -2.63 -15.28 -2.07
CA ALA A 34 -3.42 -15.46 -3.28
C ALA A 34 -2.58 -15.17 -4.55
N SER A 35 -3.12 -15.51 -5.72
CA SER A 35 -2.49 -15.15 -6.99
C SER A 35 -2.27 -13.64 -7.13
N ASP A 36 -1.25 -13.20 -7.88
CA ASP A 36 -0.99 -11.78 -8.13
C ASP A 36 -2.22 -11.05 -8.67
N GLU A 37 -3.01 -11.71 -9.53
CA GLU A 37 -4.23 -11.16 -10.12
C GLU A 37 -5.30 -10.83 -9.08
N GLU A 38 -5.53 -11.72 -8.11
CA GLU A 38 -6.49 -11.49 -7.03
C GLU A 38 -6.02 -10.36 -6.10
N ARG A 39 -4.72 -10.33 -5.81
CA ARG A 39 -4.12 -9.28 -4.99
C ARG A 39 -4.17 -7.92 -5.70
N PHE A 40 -4.03 -7.89 -7.02
CA PHE A 40 -4.20 -6.68 -7.82
C PHE A 40 -5.64 -6.18 -7.81
N LYS A 41 -6.65 -7.06 -7.81
CA LYS A 41 -8.06 -6.66 -7.68
C LYS A 41 -8.32 -5.95 -6.34
N VAL A 42 -7.66 -6.36 -5.26
CA VAL A 42 -7.75 -5.68 -3.97
C VAL A 42 -7.15 -4.27 -4.04
N LEU A 43 -5.99 -4.11 -4.68
CA LEU A 43 -5.36 -2.81 -4.89
C LEU A 43 -6.21 -1.89 -5.77
N ASP A 44 -6.77 -2.42 -6.86
CA ASP A 44 -7.70 -1.68 -7.73
C ASP A 44 -8.91 -1.21 -6.94
N ARG A 45 -9.56 -2.11 -6.19
CA ARG A 45 -10.73 -1.76 -5.38
C ARG A 45 -10.40 -0.70 -4.33
N THR A 46 -9.23 -0.81 -3.71
CA THR A 46 -8.73 0.16 -2.73
C THR A 46 -8.62 1.56 -3.35
N ILE A 47 -8.07 1.66 -4.55
CA ILE A 47 -7.91 2.95 -5.25
C ILE A 47 -9.26 3.47 -5.78
N GLU A 48 -10.15 2.60 -6.25
CA GLU A 48 -11.52 2.97 -6.67
C GLU A 48 -12.34 3.56 -5.54
N LEU A 49 -12.18 3.04 -4.33
CA LEU A 49 -12.81 3.59 -3.12
C LEU A 49 -12.23 4.96 -2.73
N GLY A 50 -11.18 5.42 -3.41
CA GLY A 50 -10.51 6.70 -3.16
C GLY A 50 -9.40 6.61 -2.12
N CYS A 51 -8.95 5.40 -1.75
CA CYS A 51 -7.81 5.25 -0.86
C CYS A 51 -6.55 5.61 -1.64
N THR A 52 -5.84 6.63 -1.17
CA THR A 52 -4.62 7.14 -1.79
C THR A 52 -3.41 6.90 -0.91
N PHE A 53 -3.57 6.14 0.18
CA PHE A 53 -2.55 5.93 1.19
C PHE A 53 -2.36 4.44 1.45
N ILE A 54 -1.23 3.87 1.03
CA ILE A 54 -0.90 2.45 1.18
C ILE A 54 0.29 2.31 2.13
N ASP A 55 0.15 1.44 3.12
CA ASP A 55 1.19 1.06 4.07
C ASP A 55 1.75 -0.32 3.72
N THR A 56 3.07 -0.44 3.66
CA THR A 56 3.79 -1.70 3.45
C THR A 56 5.10 -1.71 4.26
N ALA A 57 5.74 -2.87 4.37
CA ALA A 57 6.97 -3.06 5.13
C ALA A 57 7.82 -4.20 4.55
N ASP A 58 9.11 -4.16 4.82
CA ASP A 58 10.09 -5.20 4.46
C ASP A 58 9.73 -6.57 5.05
N VAL A 59 9.17 -6.57 6.27
CA VAL A 59 8.74 -7.79 6.96
C VAL A 59 7.47 -8.41 6.39
N TYR A 60 6.78 -7.78 5.43
CA TYR A 60 5.53 -8.28 4.84
C TYR A 60 5.76 -9.27 3.68
N GLY A 61 6.90 -9.95 3.60
CA GLY A 61 7.15 -10.94 2.53
C GLY A 61 7.35 -10.28 1.16
N ASP A 62 6.65 -10.76 0.12
CA ASP A 62 6.77 -10.27 -1.27
C ASP A 62 6.05 -8.93 -1.55
N ASN A 63 5.62 -8.22 -0.50
CA ASN A 63 4.66 -7.13 -0.61
C ASN A 63 5.15 -5.94 -1.43
N GLU A 64 6.40 -5.50 -1.20
CA GLU A 64 6.99 -4.39 -1.94
C GLU A 64 7.17 -4.74 -3.43
N GLU A 65 7.55 -5.99 -3.72
CA GLU A 65 7.70 -6.48 -5.08
C GLU A 65 6.35 -6.55 -5.80
N LEU A 66 5.31 -7.07 -5.13
CA LEU A 66 3.95 -7.14 -5.64
C LEU A 66 3.39 -5.74 -5.96
N ILE A 67 3.55 -4.78 -5.04
CA ILE A 67 3.13 -3.38 -5.25
C ILE A 67 3.92 -2.76 -6.42
N GLY A 68 5.21 -3.06 -6.52
CA GLY A 68 6.06 -2.66 -7.64
C GLY A 68 5.56 -3.21 -8.99
N LYS A 69 5.21 -4.49 -9.05
CA LYS A 69 4.62 -5.14 -10.23
C LYS A 69 3.29 -4.50 -10.60
N TYR A 70 2.40 -4.27 -9.63
CA TYR A 70 1.12 -3.61 -9.86
C TYR A 70 1.28 -2.24 -10.52
N PHE A 71 2.18 -1.38 -10.01
CA PHE A 71 2.37 -0.05 -10.59
C PHE A 71 3.11 -0.05 -11.94
N LYS A 72 3.92 -1.07 -12.23
CA LYS A 72 4.47 -1.27 -13.59
C LYS A 72 3.37 -1.62 -14.59
N THR A 73 2.41 -2.45 -14.19
CA THR A 73 1.25 -2.81 -15.01
C THR A 73 0.28 -1.63 -15.17
N TYR A 74 0.08 -0.83 -14.11
CA TYR A 74 -0.87 0.29 -14.09
C TYR A 74 -0.19 1.64 -13.75
N PRO A 75 0.63 2.21 -14.66
CA PRO A 75 1.42 3.41 -14.37
C PRO A 75 0.57 4.63 -14.02
N GLU A 76 -0.63 4.75 -14.56
CA GLU A 76 -1.55 5.86 -14.26
C GLU A 76 -2.07 5.85 -12.82
N ARG A 77 -2.09 4.67 -12.17
CA ARG A 77 -2.50 4.53 -10.76
C ARG A 77 -1.42 5.05 -9.81
N ARG A 78 -0.14 4.94 -10.19
CA ARG A 78 1.00 5.38 -9.37
C ARG A 78 0.97 6.86 -9.01
N LYS A 79 0.45 7.70 -9.90
CA LYS A 79 0.31 9.16 -9.70
C LYS A 79 -0.70 9.52 -8.60
N LYS A 80 -1.63 8.61 -8.29
CA LYS A 80 -2.74 8.84 -7.36
C LYS A 80 -2.46 8.33 -5.94
N VAL A 81 -1.41 7.54 -5.75
CA VAL A 81 -1.15 6.83 -4.50
C VAL A 81 0.15 7.33 -3.83
N ARG A 82 0.08 7.49 -2.52
CA ARG A 82 1.20 7.69 -1.60
C ARG A 82 1.44 6.38 -0.86
N ILE A 83 2.69 5.94 -0.87
CA ILE A 83 3.12 4.69 -0.22
C ILE A 83 3.98 5.08 0.97
N ILE A 84 3.69 4.49 2.13
CA ILE A 84 4.61 4.46 3.26
C ILE A 84 5.28 3.10 3.29
N LEU A 85 6.60 3.14 3.41
CA LEU A 85 7.46 2.00 3.60
C LEU A 85 7.94 2.06 5.04
N ASN A 86 7.52 1.10 5.86
CA ASN A 86 8.08 0.93 7.19
C ASN A 86 9.27 -0.01 7.09
N TYR A 87 10.45 0.48 7.44
CA TYR A 87 11.66 -0.33 7.49
C TYR A 87 12.04 -0.59 8.93
N LYS A 88 12.10 -1.87 9.34
CA LYS A 88 12.60 -2.20 10.68
C LYS A 88 14.12 -2.34 10.62
N ILE A 89 14.83 -1.35 11.18
CA ILE A 89 16.28 -1.49 11.44
C ILE A 89 16.45 -2.53 12.54
N ASN A 90 16.85 -3.75 12.19
CA ASN A 90 17.33 -4.71 13.17
C ASN A 90 18.64 -4.18 13.77
N LYS A 91 18.59 -3.64 14.98
CA LYS A 91 19.79 -3.49 15.83
C LYS A 91 20.27 -4.88 16.25
N ARG A 92 20.93 -5.59 15.35
CA ARG A 92 21.75 -6.77 15.66
C ARG A 92 23.15 -6.53 15.13
N ASP A 93 23.78 -5.50 15.66
CA ASP A 93 25.23 -5.41 15.74
C ASP A 93 25.57 -5.64 17.22
N ASN A 94 25.92 -6.88 17.56
CA ASN A 94 26.59 -7.26 18.79
C ASN A 94 27.53 -8.42 18.47
#